data_AF-K1TAV1-F1
#
_entry.id   AF-K1TAV1-F1
#
_cell.length_a   1.000
_cell.length_b   1.000
_cell.length_c   1.000
_cell.angle_alpha   90.00
_cell.angle_beta   90.00
_cell.angle_gamma   90.00
#
_symmetry.space_group_name_H-M   'P 1'
#
loop_
_entity.id
_entity.type
_entity.pdbx_description
1 polymer ?
#
loop_
_entity_poly.entity_id
_entity_poly.type
_entity_poly.pdbx_seq_one_letter_code
_entity_poly.pdbx_strand_id
1 'polypeptide(L)'
;MPIIRDKANYQRPATLTEAIKKNKETMLDIQKRGGLRDLVGWVTGRLIDLLYYLGAYDNATDYQIQLLAQRICTKYFYITPAELDYFFVAFTNGEYNKLINNGKTINPQDIMRGLIAYEADLLKERGRVEDERRKEEERLKAIEDAKKPHGIEAWRNYCKSNGLDPDKHTLPSVSLHDVNKELNIQNPGSMTDLR
;
A
#
# COMPACT_ATOMS: atom_id res chain seq x y z
N MET A 1 4.75 20.44 29.99
CA MET A 1 4.47 20.02 28.60
C MET A 1 3.81 18.65 28.62
N PRO A 2 2.62 18.47 28.01
CA PRO A 2 2.03 17.14 27.90
C PRO A 2 2.88 16.32 26.92
N ILE A 3 3.53 15.28 27.43
CA ILE A 3 4.17 14.26 26.59
C ILE A 3 3.05 13.59 25.81
N ILE A 4 3.08 13.69 24.49
CA ILE A 4 2.11 13.00 23.64
C ILE A 4 2.53 11.54 23.65
N ARG A 5 1.85 10.78 24.51
CA ARG A 5 2.11 9.35 24.66
C ARG A 5 1.39 8.63 23.53
N ASP A 6 2.13 7.78 22.85
CA ASP A 6 1.56 6.79 21.97
C ASP A 6 0.48 5.99 22.73
N LYS A 7 -0.56 5.53 22.02
CA LYS A 7 -1.58 4.67 22.62
C LYS A 7 -0.90 3.46 23.27
N ALA A 8 -1.45 2.96 24.37
CA ALA A 8 -0.97 1.74 24.99
C ALA A 8 -0.87 0.63 23.93
N ASN A 9 0.32 0.04 23.77
CA ASN A 9 0.66 -0.99 22.77
C ASN A 9 0.85 -0.53 21.32
N TYR A 10 0.89 0.78 21.03
CA TYR A 10 1.28 1.23 19.70
C TYR A 10 2.79 1.05 19.50
N GLN A 11 3.16 0.09 18.65
CA GLN A 11 4.54 -0.09 18.21
C GLN A 11 4.77 0.73 16.95
N ARG A 12 5.68 1.70 16.99
CA ARG A 12 6.05 2.48 15.81
C ARG A 12 6.70 1.56 14.75
N PRO A 13 6.34 1.68 13.45
CA PRO A 13 7.03 0.93 12.41
C PRO A 13 8.52 1.27 12.39
N ALA A 14 9.37 0.24 12.32
CA ALA A 14 10.83 0.39 12.27
C ALA A 14 11.35 0.54 10.84
N THR A 15 10.55 0.15 9.85
CA THR A 15 10.89 0.25 8.43
C THR A 15 9.73 0.80 7.61
N LEU A 16 10.04 1.33 6.42
CA LEU A 16 9.03 1.78 5.46
C LEU A 16 8.09 0.64 5.04
N THR A 17 8.63 -0.56 4.81
CA THR A 17 7.86 -1.75 4.48
C THR A 17 6.86 -2.11 5.58
N GLU A 18 7.29 -2.06 6.85
CA GLU A 18 6.39 -2.29 7.99
C GLU A 18 5.30 -1.21 8.05
N ALA A 19 5.65 0.05 7.84
CA ALA A 19 4.70 1.15 7.85
C ALA A 19 3.59 0.96 6.81
N ILE A 20 3.96 0.59 5.58
CA ILE A 20 3.03 0.29 4.47
C ILE A 20 2.10 -0.88 4.82
N LYS A 21 2.63 -1.92 5.47
CA LYS A 21 1.85 -3.13 5.83
C LYS A 21 0.98 -2.95 7.08
N LYS A 22 1.25 -1.94 7.91
CA LYS A 22 0.66 -1.81 9.26
C LYS A 22 -0.84 -1.48 9.24
N ASN A 23 -1.27 -0.57 8.36
CA ASN A 23 -2.69 -0.25 8.20
C ASN A 23 -2.99 0.21 6.77
N LYS A 24 -4.26 0.08 6.36
CA LYS A 24 -4.74 0.54 5.05
C LYS A 24 -5.57 1.82 5.12
N GLU A 25 -5.98 2.22 6.33
CA GLU A 25 -6.77 3.43 6.55
C GLU A 25 -5.90 4.67 6.31
N THR A 26 -6.23 5.40 5.23
CA THR A 26 -5.53 6.62 4.85
C THR A 26 -6.00 7.81 5.68
N MET A 27 -5.23 8.89 5.70
CA MET A 27 -5.66 10.16 6.29
C MET A 27 -6.99 10.66 5.70
N LEU A 28 -7.24 10.43 4.41
CA LEU A 28 -8.51 10.77 3.75
C LEU A 28 -9.69 9.97 4.33
N ASP A 29 -9.51 8.69 4.62
CA ASP A 29 -10.55 7.86 5.23
C ASP A 29 -10.91 8.40 6.63
N ILE A 30 -9.89 8.79 7.39
CA ILE A 30 -10.06 9.44 8.71
C ILE A 30 -10.82 10.76 8.58
N GLN A 31 -10.50 11.57 7.57
CA GLN A 31 -11.19 12.85 7.31
C GLN A 31 -12.66 12.64 6.94
N LYS A 32 -12.96 11.66 6.07
CA LYS A 32 -14.32 11.34 5.63
C LYS A 32 -15.25 10.92 6.77
N ARG A 33 -14.71 10.29 7.83
CA ARG A 33 -15.48 9.96 9.05
C ARG A 33 -15.53 11.08 10.09
N GLY A 34 -15.11 12.30 9.74
CA GLY A 34 -15.12 13.47 10.63
C GLY A 34 -13.91 13.61 11.56
N GLY A 35 -12.88 12.77 11.40
CA GLY A 35 -11.69 12.74 12.28
C GLY A 35 -10.59 13.76 11.95
N LEU A 36 -10.86 14.78 11.14
CA LEU A 36 -9.84 15.75 10.70
C LEU A 36 -9.19 16.49 11.89
N ARG A 37 -9.99 16.92 12.87
CA ARG A 37 -9.48 17.67 14.02
C ARG A 37 -8.49 16.85 14.83
N ASP A 38 -8.82 15.59 15.11
CA ASP A 38 -7.98 14.67 15.87
C ASP A 38 -6.72 14.31 15.09
N LEU A 39 -6.85 14.12 13.77
CA LEU A 39 -5.71 13.88 12.88
C LEU A 39 -4.73 15.06 12.88
N VAL A 40 -5.22 16.29 12.71
CA VAL A 40 -4.39 17.50 12.76
C VAL A 40 -3.73 17.63 14.14
N GLY A 41 -4.47 17.40 15.22
CA GLY A 41 -3.91 17.41 16.58
C GLY A 41 -2.80 16.37 16.78
N TRP A 42 -2.97 15.17 16.23
CA TRP A 42 -1.93 14.14 16.26
C TRP A 42 -0.69 14.55 15.46
N VAL A 43 -0.85 15.07 14.22
CA VAL A 43 0.28 15.56 13.41
C VAL A 43 0.99 16.74 14.08
N THR A 44 0.24 17.68 14.66
CA THR A 44 0.80 18.77 15.48
C THR A 44 1.67 18.20 16.58
N GLY A 45 1.20 17.16 17.26
CA GLY A 45 1.97 16.47 18.28
C GLY A 45 3.30 15.89 17.80
N ARG A 46 3.27 15.18 16.67
CA ARG A 46 4.49 14.60 16.08
C ARG A 46 5.47 15.67 15.60
N LEU A 47 4.97 16.80 15.10
CA LEU A 47 5.81 17.95 14.76
C LEU A 47 6.45 18.59 15.99
N ILE A 48 5.73 18.69 17.10
CA ILE A 48 6.28 19.17 18.38
C ILE A 48 7.43 18.25 18.82
N ASP A 49 7.19 16.93 18.84
CA ASP A 49 8.23 15.95 19.19
C ASP A 49 9.46 16.06 18.29
N LEU A 50 9.24 16.17 16.98
CA LEU A 50 10.30 16.35 15.98
C LEU A 50 11.13 17.60 16.27
N LEU A 51 10.47 18.75 16.47
CA LEU A 51 11.15 20.02 16.70
C LEU A 51 11.89 20.03 18.03
N TYR A 52 11.34 19.38 19.07
CA TYR A 52 12.03 19.19 20.34
C TYR A 52 13.31 18.37 20.18
N TYR A 53 13.20 17.21 19.51
CA TYR A 53 14.35 16.34 19.27
C TYR A 53 15.47 17.06 18.50
N LEU A 54 15.09 17.88 17.52
CA LEU A 54 16.04 18.64 16.70
C LEU A 54 16.53 19.94 17.35
N GLY A 55 16.13 20.25 18.59
CA GLY A 55 16.52 21.48 19.29
C GLY A 55 16.01 22.76 18.62
N ALA A 56 14.87 22.67 17.92
CA ALA A 56 14.32 23.74 17.08
C ALA A 56 12.91 24.18 17.52
N TYR A 57 12.39 23.62 18.63
CA TYR A 57 11.05 23.92 19.15
C TYR A 57 10.87 25.41 19.50
N ASP A 58 11.80 25.99 20.26
CA ASP A 58 11.73 27.41 20.67
C ASP A 58 11.82 28.39 19.50
N ASN A 59 12.19 27.88 18.31
CA ASN A 59 12.33 28.64 17.09
C ASN A 59 11.11 28.47 16.17
N ALA A 60 10.03 27.86 16.63
CA ALA A 60 8.78 27.70 15.91
C ALA A 60 7.62 28.28 16.71
N THR A 61 6.71 29.00 16.07
CA THR A 61 5.47 29.42 16.74
C THR A 61 4.41 28.31 16.68
N ASP A 62 3.55 28.24 17.68
CA ASP A 62 2.41 27.30 17.69
C ASP A 62 1.57 27.40 16.41
N TYR A 63 1.37 28.62 15.92
CA TYR A 63 0.65 28.86 14.66
C TYR A 63 1.37 28.25 13.45
N GLN A 64 2.71 28.35 13.37
CA GLN A 64 3.47 27.72 12.29
C GLN A 64 3.35 26.19 12.34
N ILE A 65 3.42 25.60 13.55
CA ILE A 65 3.30 24.16 13.74
C ILE A 65 1.90 23.68 13.35
N GLN A 66 0.86 24.37 13.79
CA GLN A 66 -0.53 24.03 13.47
C GLN A 66 -0.83 24.16 11.97
N LEU A 67 -0.38 25.23 11.33
CA LEU A 67 -0.56 25.44 9.88
C LEU A 67 0.20 24.39 9.07
N LEU A 68 1.41 24.02 9.50
CA LEU A 68 2.18 22.94 8.88
C LEU A 68 1.45 21.60 9.02
N ALA A 69 0.94 21.26 10.21
CA ALA A 69 0.18 20.04 10.45
C ALA A 69 -1.05 19.93 9.53
N GLN A 70 -1.82 21.01 9.42
CA GLN A 70 -2.98 21.08 8.53
C GLN A 70 -2.56 20.87 7.07
N ARG A 71 -1.47 21.53 6.64
CA ARG A 71 -0.96 21.40 5.27
C ARG A 71 -0.49 19.97 4.95
N ILE A 72 0.15 19.29 5.89
CA ILE A 72 0.55 17.89 5.75
C ILE A 72 -0.69 17.00 5.57
N CYS A 73 -1.69 17.15 6.43
CA CYS A 73 -2.94 16.37 6.37
C CYS A 73 -3.69 16.57 5.04
N THR A 74 -3.71 17.80 4.53
CA THR A 74 -4.39 18.12 3.26
C THR A 74 -3.60 17.66 2.04
N LYS A 75 -2.28 17.86 2.00
CA LYS A 75 -1.46 17.51 0.81
C LYS A 75 -1.27 16.00 0.67
N TYR A 76 -1.01 15.32 1.79
CA TYR A 76 -0.63 13.91 1.81
C TYR A 76 -1.80 13.01 2.22
N PHE A 77 -3.03 13.41 1.93
CA PHE A 77 -4.27 12.73 2.37
C PHE A 77 -4.31 11.22 2.06
N TYR A 78 -3.58 10.77 1.04
CA TYR A 78 -3.53 9.38 0.59
C TYR A 78 -2.50 8.51 1.34
N ILE A 79 -1.71 9.12 2.23
CA ILE A 79 -0.76 8.44 3.12
C ILE A 79 -1.51 7.98 4.38
N THR A 80 -1.12 6.85 4.96
CA THR A 80 -1.66 6.35 6.22
C THR A 80 -0.95 6.98 7.42
N PRO A 81 -1.58 7.02 8.61
CA PRO A 81 -0.90 7.49 9.81
C PRO A 81 0.39 6.74 10.13
N ALA A 82 0.48 5.45 9.83
CA ALA A 82 1.68 4.64 10.08
C ALA A 82 2.84 5.06 9.16
N GLU A 83 2.55 5.29 7.88
CA GLU A 83 3.53 5.79 6.91
C GLU A 83 3.98 7.21 7.25
N LEU A 84 3.08 8.09 7.72
CA LEU A 84 3.47 9.43 8.16
C LEU A 84 4.26 9.39 9.49
N ASP A 85 3.96 8.45 10.39
CA ASP A 85 4.73 8.29 11.62
C ASP A 85 6.16 7.80 11.35
N TYR A 86 6.32 6.89 10.38
CA TYR A 86 7.64 6.47 9.92
C TYR A 86 8.43 7.62 9.30
N PHE A 87 7.80 8.53 8.55
CA PHE A 87 8.46 9.73 8.06
C PHE A 87 9.11 10.53 9.19
N PHE A 88 8.42 10.74 10.31
CA PHE A 88 8.99 11.48 11.45
C PHE A 88 10.23 10.78 12.01
N VAL A 89 10.25 9.45 12.06
CA VAL A 89 11.43 8.67 12.47
C VAL A 89 12.58 8.84 11.49
N ALA A 90 12.32 8.62 10.20
CA ALA A 90 13.35 8.71 9.18
C ALA A 90 13.91 10.15 9.05
N PHE A 91 13.07 11.16 9.26
CA PHE A 91 13.52 12.54 9.33
C PHE A 91 14.41 12.78 10.56
N THR A 92 14.07 12.24 11.74
CA THR A 92 14.97 12.33 12.92
C THR A 92 16.30 11.62 12.72
N ASN A 93 16.35 10.58 11.89
CA ASN A 93 17.57 9.89 11.51
C ASN A 93 18.41 10.67 10.48
N GLY A 94 17.87 11.76 9.90
CA GLY A 94 18.53 12.56 8.88
C GLY A 94 18.43 12.00 7.46
N GLU A 95 17.52 11.05 7.21
CA GLU A 95 17.40 10.37 5.90
C GLU A 95 16.86 11.29 4.80
N TYR A 96 16.00 12.26 5.14
CA TYR A 96 15.19 12.99 4.16
C TYR A 96 15.42 14.49 4.07
N ASN A 97 16.00 15.12 5.10
CA ASN A 97 16.54 16.48 5.04
C ASN A 97 17.28 16.80 6.35
N LYS A 98 18.02 17.90 6.36
CA LYS A 98 18.49 18.53 7.60
C LYS A 98 17.66 19.77 7.89
N LEU A 99 17.10 19.85 9.09
CA LEU A 99 16.52 21.11 9.56
C LEU A 99 17.67 22.08 9.85
N ILE A 100 17.76 23.16 9.07
CA ILE A 100 18.82 24.16 9.24
C ILE A 100 18.29 25.27 10.14
N ASN A 101 18.85 25.37 11.34
CA ASN A 101 18.53 26.42 12.29
C ASN A 101 19.74 27.32 12.52
N ASN A 102 19.72 28.53 11.95
CA ASN A 102 20.81 29.51 12.07
C ASN A 102 20.61 30.46 13.26
N GLY A 103 20.04 29.98 14.37
CA GLY A 103 19.72 30.82 15.54
C GLY A 103 18.53 31.76 15.32
N LYS A 104 17.66 31.44 14.37
CA LYS A 104 16.43 32.18 14.02
C LYS A 104 15.24 31.22 13.95
N THR A 105 14.07 31.73 13.59
CA THR A 105 12.88 30.94 13.30
C THR A 105 13.18 29.80 12.32
N ILE A 106 12.62 28.62 12.57
CA ILE A 106 12.70 27.49 11.63
C ILE A 106 12.04 27.85 10.30
N ASN A 107 12.49 27.25 9.20
CA ASN A 107 11.75 27.29 7.95
C ASN A 107 10.91 26.02 7.81
N PRO A 108 9.56 26.06 7.97
CA PRO A 108 8.69 24.89 7.81
C PRO A 108 8.83 24.19 6.45
N GLN A 109 9.35 24.90 5.43
CA GLN A 109 9.61 24.34 4.11
C GLN A 109 10.67 23.23 4.14
N ASP A 110 11.56 23.20 5.13
CA ASP A 110 12.57 22.14 5.27
C ASP A 110 11.93 20.78 5.54
N ILE A 111 10.90 20.76 6.41
CA ILE A 111 10.11 19.56 6.70
C ILE A 111 9.31 19.15 5.46
N MET A 112 8.68 20.12 4.77
CA MET A 112 7.95 19.83 3.53
C MET A 112 8.84 19.26 2.43
N ARG A 113 10.09 19.75 2.30
CA ARG A 113 11.08 19.18 1.38
C ARG A 113 11.45 17.75 1.73
N GLY A 114 11.61 17.46 3.03
CA GLY A 114 11.80 16.09 3.50
C GLY A 114 10.63 15.19 3.14
N LEU A 115 9.39 15.66 3.30
CA LEU A 115 8.20 14.91 2.90
C LEU A 115 8.13 14.63 1.39
N ILE A 116 8.58 15.57 0.54
CA ILE A 116 8.62 15.38 -0.91
C ILE A 116 9.63 14.27 -1.27
N ALA A 117 10.81 14.27 -0.65
CA ALA A 117 11.80 13.22 -0.87
C ALA A 117 11.29 11.86 -0.37
N TYR A 118 10.68 11.84 0.82
CA TYR A 118 10.06 10.66 1.41
C TYR A 118 8.92 10.09 0.56
N GLU A 119 8.07 10.95 -0.01
CA GLU A 119 6.95 10.55 -0.88
C GLU A 119 7.44 9.71 -2.07
N ALA A 120 8.57 10.09 -2.68
CA ALA A 120 9.14 9.33 -3.79
C ALA A 120 9.54 7.90 -3.38
N ASP A 121 10.19 7.74 -2.23
CA ASP A 121 10.58 6.43 -1.69
C ASP A 121 9.36 5.61 -1.26
N LEU A 122 8.38 6.26 -0.61
CA LEU A 122 7.13 5.62 -0.20
C LEU A 122 6.39 5.03 -1.41
N LEU A 123 6.24 5.80 -2.48
CA LEU A 123 5.53 5.34 -3.68
C LEU A 123 6.26 4.19 -4.37
N LYS A 124 7.59 4.25 -4.44
CA LYS A 124 8.43 3.17 -4.97
C LYS A 124 8.27 1.88 -4.15
N GLU A 125 8.35 2.02 -2.83
CA GLU A 125 8.26 0.89 -1.91
C GLU A 125 6.85 0.28 -1.87
N ARG A 126 5.80 1.11 -1.95
CA ARG A 126 4.41 0.63 -2.15
C ARG A 126 4.29 -0.21 -3.42
N GLY A 127 4.89 0.24 -4.52
CA GLY A 127 4.94 -0.54 -5.77
C GLY A 127 5.60 -1.91 -5.57
N ARG A 128 6.75 -1.95 -4.90
CA ARG A 128 7.45 -3.20 -4.58
C ARG A 128 6.60 -4.14 -3.72
N VAL A 129 6.02 -3.63 -2.64
CA VAL A 129 5.19 -4.42 -1.72
C VAL A 129 3.95 -4.99 -2.41
N GLU A 130 3.32 -4.19 -3.29
CA GLU A 130 2.15 -4.62 -4.04
C GLU A 130 2.50 -5.67 -5.11
N ASP A 131 3.63 -5.51 -5.80
CA ASP A 131 4.13 -6.52 -6.74
C ASP A 131 4.47 -7.85 -6.05
N GLU A 132 5.07 -7.80 -4.85
CA GLU A 132 5.33 -8.98 -4.03
C GLU A 132 4.04 -9.68 -3.62
N ARG A 133 3.04 -8.91 -3.20
CA ARG A 133 1.72 -9.42 -2.83
C ARG A 133 1.06 -10.11 -4.03
N ARG A 134 1.05 -9.47 -5.20
CA ARG A 134 0.46 -10.03 -6.43
C ARG A 134 1.14 -11.33 -6.84
N LYS A 135 2.48 -11.39 -6.80
CA LYS A 135 3.24 -12.61 -7.13
C LYS A 135 2.93 -13.76 -6.17
N GLU A 136 2.78 -13.48 -4.88
CA GLU A 136 2.42 -14.51 -3.91
C GLU A 136 0.98 -15.00 -4.11
N GLU A 137 0.04 -14.10 -4.41
CA GLU A 137 -1.34 -14.48 -4.74
C GLU A 137 -1.43 -15.34 -6.00
N GLU A 138 -0.69 -15.00 -7.05
CA GLU A 138 -0.56 -15.80 -8.26
C GLU A 138 0.03 -17.18 -7.98
N ARG A 139 1.07 -17.24 -7.14
CA ARG A 139 1.71 -18.49 -6.73
C ARG A 139 0.75 -19.38 -5.93
N LEU A 140 0.01 -18.82 -4.97
CA LEU A 140 -0.98 -19.56 -4.19
C LEU A 140 -2.10 -20.08 -5.07
N LYS A 141 -2.58 -19.27 -6.01
CA LYS A 141 -3.59 -19.66 -6.99
C LYS A 141 -3.08 -20.79 -7.89
N ALA A 142 -1.83 -20.72 -8.36
CA ALA A 142 -1.23 -21.78 -9.16
C ALA A 142 -1.10 -23.11 -8.37
N ILE A 143 -0.76 -23.04 -7.07
CA ILE A 143 -0.73 -24.22 -6.19
C ILE A 143 -2.14 -24.79 -6.00
N GLU A 144 -3.15 -23.95 -5.82
CA GLU A 144 -4.55 -24.38 -5.70
C GLU A 144 -5.07 -25.00 -7.00
N ASP A 145 -4.77 -24.40 -8.14
CA ASP A 145 -5.12 -24.93 -9.46
C ASP A 145 -4.40 -26.25 -9.76
N ALA A 146 -3.16 -26.42 -9.29
CA ALA A 146 -2.43 -27.68 -9.41
C ALA A 146 -3.03 -28.80 -8.54
N LYS A 147 -3.72 -28.47 -7.43
CA LYS A 147 -4.42 -29.45 -6.57
C LYS A 147 -5.77 -29.87 -7.12
N LYS A 148 -6.32 -29.16 -8.10
CA LYS A 148 -7.58 -29.57 -8.73
C LYS A 148 -7.37 -30.92 -9.43
N PRO A 149 -8.29 -31.89 -9.26
CA PRO A 149 -8.18 -33.14 -9.98
C PRO A 149 -8.23 -32.84 -11.48
N HIS A 150 -7.28 -33.41 -12.23
CA HIS A 150 -7.14 -33.23 -13.68
C HIS A 150 -7.35 -34.58 -14.40
N GLY A 151 -7.69 -34.53 -15.69
CA GLY A 151 -7.82 -35.73 -16.54
C GLY A 151 -8.92 -36.69 -16.08
N ILE A 152 -8.58 -37.99 -15.97
CA ILE A 152 -9.55 -39.07 -15.67
C ILE A 152 -10.21 -38.89 -14.30
N GLU A 153 -9.49 -38.33 -13.32
CA GLU A 153 -10.03 -38.12 -11.98
C GLU A 153 -11.04 -36.96 -11.94
N ALA A 154 -10.76 -35.88 -12.68
CA ALA A 154 -11.71 -34.79 -12.90
C ALA A 154 -12.98 -35.29 -13.58
N TRP A 155 -12.82 -36.15 -14.60
CA TRP A 155 -13.91 -36.79 -15.33
C TRP A 155 -14.78 -37.66 -14.42
N ARG A 156 -14.16 -38.54 -13.62
CA ARG A 156 -14.87 -39.39 -12.66
C ARG A 156 -15.65 -38.55 -11.64
N ASN A 157 -15.08 -37.45 -11.16
CA ASN A 157 -15.75 -36.53 -10.23
C ASN A 157 -16.93 -35.79 -10.88
N TYR A 158 -16.80 -35.37 -12.14
CA TYR A 158 -17.88 -34.78 -12.93
C TYR A 158 -19.04 -35.76 -13.14
N CYS A 159 -18.75 -36.99 -13.59
CA CYS A 159 -19.77 -38.01 -13.81
C CYS A 159 -20.51 -38.34 -12.51
N LYS A 160 -19.78 -38.52 -11.40
CA LYS A 160 -20.38 -38.79 -10.08
C LYS A 160 -21.30 -37.66 -9.62
N SER A 161 -20.90 -36.40 -9.82
CA SER A 161 -21.70 -35.23 -9.42
C SER A 161 -22.97 -35.05 -10.25
N ASN A 162 -23.01 -35.58 -11.47
CA ASN A 162 -24.15 -35.50 -12.38
C ASN A 162 -24.97 -36.81 -12.44
N GLY A 163 -24.67 -37.79 -11.59
CA GLY A 163 -25.35 -39.09 -11.57
C GLY A 163 -25.07 -39.94 -12.82
N LEU A 164 -23.95 -39.70 -13.51
CA LEU A 164 -23.54 -40.39 -14.73
C LEU A 164 -22.53 -41.50 -14.41
N ASP A 165 -22.57 -42.59 -15.17
CA ASP A 165 -21.60 -43.69 -15.09
C ASP A 165 -20.32 -43.30 -15.86
N PRO A 166 -19.16 -43.12 -15.19
CA PRO A 166 -17.94 -42.65 -15.83
C PRO A 166 -17.35 -43.63 -16.86
N ASP A 167 -17.73 -44.91 -16.81
CA ASP A 167 -17.23 -45.94 -17.73
C ASP A 167 -18.20 -46.18 -18.92
N LYS A 168 -19.41 -45.60 -18.89
CA LYS A 168 -20.42 -45.69 -19.97
C LYS A 168 -20.75 -44.36 -20.63
N HIS A 169 -20.63 -43.27 -19.88
CA HIS A 169 -20.87 -41.94 -20.42
C HIS A 169 -19.67 -41.52 -21.25
N THR A 170 -19.91 -41.04 -22.46
CA THR A 170 -18.88 -40.46 -23.33
C THR A 170 -19.15 -38.98 -23.48
N LEU A 171 -18.09 -38.17 -23.47
CA LEU A 171 -18.18 -36.74 -23.77
C LEU A 171 -18.92 -36.53 -25.10
N PRO A 172 -19.83 -35.55 -25.18
CA PRO A 172 -20.39 -35.14 -26.46
C PRO A 172 -19.24 -34.80 -27.41
N SER A 173 -19.32 -35.23 -28.68
CA SER A 173 -18.33 -34.82 -29.67
C SER A 173 -18.43 -33.30 -29.85
N VAL A 174 -17.45 -32.56 -29.34
CA VAL A 174 -17.40 -31.11 -29.54
C VAL A 174 -16.69 -30.84 -30.86
N SER A 175 -17.36 -30.16 -31.78
CA SER A 175 -16.72 -29.68 -33.01
C SER A 175 -15.71 -28.60 -32.66
N LEU A 176 -14.50 -28.67 -33.22
CA LEU A 176 -13.49 -27.62 -33.09
C LEU A 176 -14.01 -26.24 -33.54
N HIS A 177 -15.00 -26.22 -34.43
CA HIS A 177 -15.67 -24.99 -34.86
C HIS A 177 -16.46 -24.32 -33.72
N ASP A 178 -17.14 -25.11 -32.89
CA ASP A 178 -17.95 -24.60 -31.77
C ASP A 178 -17.06 -24.12 -30.63
N VAL A 179 -15.95 -24.83 -30.36
CA VAL A 179 -14.95 -24.41 -29.36
C VAL A 179 -14.29 -23.08 -29.73
N ASN A 180 -13.91 -22.89 -31.00
CA ASN A 180 -13.29 -21.63 -31.45
C ASN A 180 -14.27 -20.44 -31.38
N LYS A 181 -15.56 -20.70 -31.57
CA LYS A 181 -16.62 -19.69 -31.47
C LYS A 181 -16.86 -19.27 -30.01
N GLU A 182 -16.86 -20.21 -29.06
CA GLU A 182 -17.03 -19.89 -27.63
C GLU A 182 -15.79 -19.25 -27.00
N LEU A 183 -14.58 -19.65 -27.42
CA LEU A 183 -13.33 -19.07 -26.93
C LEU A 183 -12.93 -17.77 -27.63
N ASN A 184 -13.74 -17.29 -28.59
CA ASN A 184 -13.51 -16.08 -29.38
C ASN A 184 -12.08 -15.95 -29.94
N ILE A 185 -11.47 -17.08 -30.34
CA ILE A 185 -10.13 -17.11 -30.91
C ILE A 185 -10.25 -16.71 -32.39
N GLN A 186 -10.33 -15.41 -32.65
CA GLN A 186 -10.19 -14.87 -34.00
C GLN A 186 -8.71 -14.69 -34.34
N ASN A 187 -8.18 -15.70 -35.03
CA ASN A 187 -6.93 -15.79 -35.81
C ASN A 187 -5.89 -16.78 -35.28
N PRO A 188 -5.77 -17.98 -35.88
CA PRO A 188 -4.46 -18.55 -36.11
C PRO A 188 -3.79 -17.73 -37.22
N GLY A 189 -2.77 -16.94 -36.88
CA GLY A 189 -1.96 -16.25 -37.86
C GLY A 189 -1.46 -17.22 -38.93
N SER A 190 -1.82 -16.95 -40.18
CA SER A 190 -1.29 -17.64 -41.35
C SER A 190 0.22 -17.44 -41.40
N MET A 191 0.98 -18.54 -41.26
CA MET A 191 2.43 -18.56 -41.42
C MET A 191 2.77 -18.53 -42.92
N THR A 192 2.43 -17.44 -43.61
CA THR A 192 2.74 -17.24 -45.05
C THR A 192 3.48 -15.94 -45.36
N ASP A 193 3.82 -15.12 -44.37
CA ASP A 193 4.65 -13.92 -44.57
C ASP A 193 6.09 -14.19 -44.13
N LEU A 194 6.74 -15.12 -44.83
CA LEU A 194 8.19 -15.23 -44.91
C LEU A 194 8.58 -15.53 -46.37
N ARG A 195 8.60 -14.46 -47.18
CA ARG A 195 9.44 -14.35 -48.38
C ARG A 195 9.91 -12.91 -48.55
#